data_AF-A0A1M4SPA8-F1
#
_entry.id   AF-A0A1M4SPA8-F1
#
_cell.length_a   1.000
_cell.length_b   1.000
_cell.length_c   1.000
_cell.angle_alpha   90.00
_cell.angle_beta   90.00
_cell.angle_gamma   90.00
#
_symmetry.space_group_name_H-M   'P 1'
#
loop_
_entity.id
_entity.type
_entity.pdbx_description
1 polymer ?
#
loop_
_entity_poly.entity_id
_entity_poly.type
_entity_poly.pdbx_seq_one_letter_code
_entity_poly.pdbx_strand_id
1 'polypeptide(L)' 'MKQYQFKTNINCGGCVAKVTPILNNNPEVQQWQVDTNNPNKVLTVQSETLQEEDIKALVQKAGFKAEQLS' A
#
# COMPACT_ATOMS: atom_id res chain seq x y z
N MET A 1 -0.60 -12.13 12.20
CA MET A 1 -0.77 -10.87 11.45
C MET A 1 0.56 -10.15 11.35
N LYS A 2 0.98 -9.79 10.15
CA LYS A 2 2.20 -9.02 9.87
C LYS A 2 1.81 -7.62 9.40
N GLN A 3 2.65 -6.65 9.72
CA GLN A 3 2.52 -5.27 9.27
C GLN A 3 3.69 -4.96 8.33
N TYR A 4 3.36 -4.35 7.20
CA TYR A 4 4.31 -3.95 6.17
C TYR A 4 4.24 -2.45 5.96
N GLN A 5 5.39 -1.81 5.80
CA GLN A 5 5.47 -0.39 5.48
C GLN A 5 6.24 -0.17 4.19
N PHE A 6 5.76 0.76 3.38
CA PHE A 6 6.37 1.09 2.10
C PHE A 6 6.43 2.59 1.94
N LYS A 7 7.58 3.09 1.49
CA LYS A 7 7.69 4.40 0.86
C LYS A 7 6.98 4.32 -0.48
N THR A 8 6.14 5.30 -0.79
CA THR A 8 5.40 5.32 -2.06
C THR A 8 5.47 6.66 -2.76
N ASN A 9 4.86 6.74 -3.95
CA ASN A 9 4.57 8.00 -4.63
C ASN A 9 3.07 8.36 -4.61
N ILE A 10 2.27 7.74 -3.73
CA ILE A 10 0.85 8.05 -3.54
C ILE A 10 0.74 9.33 -2.72
N ASN A 11 0.58 10.48 -3.38
CA ASN A 11 0.78 11.79 -2.74
C ASN A 11 -0.45 12.73 -2.80
N CYS A 12 -1.61 12.23 -3.22
CA CYS A 12 -2.79 13.04 -3.45
C CYS A 12 -4.08 12.25 -3.17
N GLY A 13 -5.19 12.93 -2.88
CA GLY A 13 -6.48 12.27 -2.62
C GLY A 13 -6.97 11.39 -3.77
N GLY A 14 -6.83 11.86 -5.01
CA GLY A 14 -7.15 11.06 -6.21
C GLY A 14 -6.23 9.84 -6.37
N CYS A 15 -4.99 9.92 -5.90
CA CYS A 15 -4.02 8.84 -5.92
C CYS A 15 -4.44 7.73 -4.94
N VAL A 16 -4.88 8.13 -3.74
CA VAL A 16 -5.46 7.23 -2.74
C VAL A 16 -6.71 6.56 -3.31
N ALA A 17 -7.64 7.33 -3.88
CA ALA A 17 -8.86 6.79 -4.48
C ALA A 17 -8.59 5.75 -5.58
N LYS A 18 -7.48 5.87 -6.32
CA LYS A 18 -7.07 4.91 -7.35
C LYS A 18 -6.53 3.60 -6.78
N VAL A 19 -5.80 3.63 -5.66
CA VAL A 19 -5.28 2.40 -5.02
C VAL A 19 -6.34 1.68 -4.18
N THR A 20 -7.31 2.42 -3.63
CA THR A 20 -8.39 1.90 -2.78
C THR A 20 -9.08 0.66 -3.33
N PRO A 21 -9.62 0.63 -4.56
CA PRO A 21 -10.33 -0.56 -5.05
C PRO A 21 -9.42 -1.78 -5.22
N ILE A 22 -8.11 -1.61 -5.40
CA ILE A 22 -7.18 -2.73 -5.56
C ILE A 22 -6.89 -3.38 -4.20
N LEU A 23 -6.67 -2.57 -3.17
CA LEU A 23 -6.41 -3.07 -1.82
C LEU A 23 -7.70 -3.57 -1.15
N ASN A 24 -8.83 -2.87 -1.29
CA ASN A 24 -10.10 -3.29 -0.69
C ASN A 24 -10.70 -4.56 -1.31
N ASN A 25 -10.42 -4.84 -2.58
CA ASN A 25 -10.91 -6.04 -3.25
C ASN A 25 -9.96 -7.24 -3.09
N ASN A 26 -8.81 -7.07 -2.41
CA ASN A 26 -7.94 -8.19 -2.08
C ASN A 26 -8.33 -8.75 -0.70
N PRO A 27 -8.88 -9.97 -0.61
CA PRO A 27 -9.35 -10.54 0.66
C PRO A 27 -8.23 -10.83 1.66
N GLU A 28 -6.97 -10.84 1.20
CA GLU A 28 -5.79 -11.07 2.04
C GLU A 28 -5.29 -9.77 2.69
N VAL A 29 -5.76 -8.60 2.23
CA VAL A 29 -5.50 -7.31 2.86
C VAL A 29 -6.53 -7.09 3.97
N GLN A 30 -6.08 -7.07 5.22
CA GLN A 30 -6.97 -6.87 6.36
C GLN A 30 -7.18 -5.39 6.67
N GLN A 31 -6.09 -4.61 6.65
CA GLN A 31 -6.12 -3.15 6.83
C GLN A 31 -5.03 -2.49 6.01
N TRP A 32 -5.27 -1.23 5.61
CA TRP A 32 -4.24 -0.42 4.99
C TRP A 32 -4.49 1.07 5.22
N GLN A 33 -3.43 1.87 5.14
CA GLN A 33 -3.49 3.33 5.23
C GLN A 33 -2.33 3.95 4.45
N VAL A 34 -2.58 5.07 3.78
CA VAL A 34 -1.53 5.93 3.23
C VAL A 34 -1.42 7.21 4.05
N ASP A 35 -0.24 7.48 4.60
CA ASP A 35 0.11 8.76 5.20
C ASP A 35 0.73 9.67 4.13
N THR A 36 -0.11 10.49 3.49
CA THR A 36 0.33 11.47 2.49
C THR A 36 1.03 12.68 3.08
N ASN A 37 0.98 12.88 4.40
CA ASN A 37 1.67 14.00 5.07
C ASN A 37 3.13 13.66 5.35
N ASN A 38 3.45 12.38 5.55
CA ASN A 38 4.82 11.90 5.63
C ASN A 38 5.61 12.23 4.33
N PRO A 39 6.86 12.73 4.40
CA PRO A 39 7.70 12.95 3.22
C PRO A 39 7.87 11.70 2.35
N ASN A 40 7.87 10.52 2.96
CA ASN A 40 8.01 9.23 2.28
C ASN A 40 6.68 8.67 1.75
N LYS A 41 5.54 9.34 1.99
CA LYS A 41 4.19 8.88 1.58
C LYS A 41 3.96 7.42 1.96
N VAL A 42 3.96 7.17 3.27
CA VAL A 42 4.06 5.81 3.81
C VAL A 42 2.75 5.07 3.61
N LEU A 43 2.78 3.95 2.90
CA LEU A 43 1.71 2.98 2.88
C LEU A 43 1.97 1.94 3.97
N THR A 44 1.04 1.76 4.89
CA THR A 44 1.02 0.66 5.85
C THR A 44 -0.03 -0.36 5.41
N VAL A 45 0.32 -1.65 5.40
CA VAL A 45 -0.59 -2.76 5.09
C VAL A 45 -0.48 -3.84 6.16
N GLN A 46 -1.61 -4.37 6.59
CA GLN A 46 -1.69 -5.52 7.48
C GLN A 46 -2.27 -6.72 6.74
N SER A 47 -1.59 -7.86 6.84
CA SER A 47 -1.99 -9.12 6.22
C SER A 47 -1.44 -10.31 7.00
N GLU A 48 -2.07 -11.47 6.87
CA GLU A 48 -1.56 -12.73 7.40
C GLU A 48 -0.80 -13.56 6.37
N THR A 49 -1.21 -13.49 5.09
CA THR A 49 -0.72 -14.38 4.03
C THR A 49 0.19 -13.68 3.04
N LEU A 50 -0.07 -12.40 2.72
CA LEU A 50 0.71 -11.65 1.73
C LEU A 50 2.16 -11.48 2.19
N GLN A 51 3.09 -11.58 1.24
CA GLN A 51 4.47 -11.15 1.41
C GLN A 51 4.66 -9.73 0.84
N GLU A 52 5.85 -9.19 1.05
CA GLU A 52 6.20 -7.82 0.65
C GLU A 52 6.09 -7.63 -0.86
N GLU A 53 6.51 -8.63 -1.64
CA GLU A 53 6.46 -8.64 -3.09
C GLU A 53 5.02 -8.58 -3.61
N ASP A 54 4.09 -9.29 -2.96
CA ASP A 54 2.67 -9.29 -3.32
C ASP A 54 2.07 -7.90 -3.13
N ILE A 55 2.39 -7.25 -2.00
CA ILE A 55 1.90 -5.91 -1.70
C ILE A 55 2.51 -4.89 -2.68
N LYS A 56 3.81 -4.99 -2.99
CA LYS A 56 4.46 -4.16 -4.00
C LYS A 56 3.77 -4.31 -5.37
N ALA A 57 3.41 -5.54 -5.77
CA ALA A 57 2.73 -5.82 -7.03
C ALA A 57 1.31 -5.21 -7.09
N LEU A 58 0.55 -5.25 -5.98
CA LEU A 58 -0.76 -4.59 -5.90
C LEU A 58 -0.63 -3.07 -6.09
N VAL A 59 0.35 -2.44 -5.45
CA VAL A 59 0.60 -1.00 -5.59
C VAL A 59 1.05 -0.65 -7.02
N GLN A 60 1.89 -1.48 -7.63
CA GLN A 60 2.31 -1.33 -9.04
C GLN A 60 1.14 -1.46 -10.00
N LYS A 61 0.21 -2.40 -9.78
CA LYS A 61 -1.02 -2.56 -10.57
C LYS A 61 -1.90 -1.31 -10.52
N ALA A 62 -1.87 -0.56 -9.42
CA ALA A 62 -2.55 0.73 -9.28
C ALA A 62 -1.83 1.88 -10.03
N GLY A 63 -0.61 1.64 -10.53
CA GLY A 63 0.24 2.60 -11.24
C GLY A 63 1.15 3.40 -10.31
N PHE A 64 1.47 2.88 -9.12
CA PHE A 64 2.32 3.53 -8.13
C PHE A 64 3.56 2.70 -7.82
N LYS A 65 4.56 3.31 -7.19
CA LYS A 65 5.77 2.64 -6.72
C LYS A 65 5.66 2.39 -5.22
N ALA A 66 6.12 1.24 -4.77
CA ALA A 66 6.27 0.89 -3.37
C ALA A 66 7.69 0.35 -3.15
N GLU A 67 8.43 1.03 -2.28
CA GLU A 67 9.76 0.63 -1.82
C GLU A 67 9.62 0.28 -0.35
N GLN A 68 10.10 -0.90 0.04
CA GLN A 68 9.95 -1.35 1.42
C GLN A 68 10.66 -0.42 2.40
N LEU A 69 9.96 -0.10 3.47
CA LEU A 69 10.51 0.47 4.69
C LEU A 69 10.48 -0.65 5.72
N SER A 70 11.65 -0.90 6.29
CA SER A 70 11.92 -1.99 7.25
C SER A 70 10.92 -2.06 8.40
#